data_AF-A0A9P8MKA0-F1
#
_entry.id   AF-A0A9P8MKA0-F1
#
_cell.length_a   1.000
_cell.length_b   1.000
_cell.length_c   1.000
_cell.angle_alpha   90.00
_cell.angle_beta   90.00
_cell.angle_gamma   90.00
#
_symmetry.space_group_name_H-M   'P 1'
#
loop_
_entity.id
_entity.type
_entity.pdbx_description
1 polymer ?
#
loop_
_entity_poly.entity_id
_entity_poly.type
_entity_poly.pdbx_seq_one_letter_code
_entity_poly.pdbx_strand_id
1 'polypeptide(L)'
;MATLSLDEDELKSVEQTLARLAQLSSSIQSLKMDILKSNPLPHPSSLQASAQILQRNLQTVLDNLSENSDLFARMAIHPSTNYPGRTQENLLTQLLRKKLEPDVEELVADGRETARLATPEGVVELQAIWDELRQWTHERIAAYVRDEAGDVYTKDERATGTDKVRTGLRRGLDEESDDDDDDDDDDEEADEAEDGIDDDGDGGDEGKKGKTRLVRGPEPETLLWFAARGDFEVPRNVEYERKVGLRKGLEGVNIPPARPEGAEPA
;
A
#
# COMPACT_ATOMS: atom_id res chain seq x y z
N MET A 1 -16.62 -2.92 -49.26
CA MET A 1 -15.60 -3.06 -48.20
C MET A 1 -14.40 -3.73 -48.84
N ALA A 2 -13.25 -3.06 -48.95
CA ALA A 2 -12.03 -3.72 -49.45
C ALA A 2 -11.43 -4.52 -48.28
N THR A 3 -12.05 -5.65 -47.95
CA THR A 3 -11.64 -6.62 -46.91
C THR A 3 -11.01 -7.83 -47.59
N LEU A 4 -10.00 -7.59 -48.44
CA LEU A 4 -9.42 -8.62 -49.31
C LEU A 4 -8.60 -9.70 -48.56
N SER A 5 -8.71 -9.82 -47.23
CA SER A 5 -7.89 -10.74 -46.44
C SER A 5 -8.41 -11.10 -45.03
N LEU A 6 -9.68 -10.84 -44.69
CA LEU A 6 -10.23 -11.15 -43.36
C LEU A 6 -11.31 -12.22 -43.49
N ASP A 7 -11.22 -13.25 -42.65
CA ASP A 7 -12.27 -14.26 -42.54
C ASP A 7 -13.52 -13.70 -41.83
N GLU A 8 -14.68 -14.32 -42.01
CA GLU A 8 -15.96 -13.85 -41.42
C GLU A 8 -15.91 -13.81 -39.88
N ASP A 9 -15.22 -14.80 -39.27
CA ASP A 9 -15.04 -14.85 -37.82
C ASP A 9 -14.09 -13.75 -37.32
N GLU A 10 -13.06 -13.42 -38.10
CA GLU A 10 -12.14 -12.31 -37.80
C GLU A 10 -12.83 -10.95 -37.97
N LEU A 11 -13.68 -10.80 -38.98
CA LEU A 11 -14.49 -9.60 -39.15
C LEU A 11 -15.41 -9.40 -37.93
N LYS A 12 -16.04 -10.48 -37.45
CA LYS A 12 -16.91 -10.44 -36.28
C LYS A 12 -16.15 -10.07 -35.01
N SER A 13 -14.92 -10.55 -34.83
CA SER A 13 -14.10 -10.17 -33.67
C SER A 13 -13.72 -8.69 -33.74
N VAL A 14 -13.38 -8.16 -34.92
CA VAL A 14 -13.13 -6.73 -35.12
C VAL A 14 -14.37 -5.89 -34.80
N GLU A 15 -15.55 -6.27 -35.31
CA GLU A 15 -16.81 -5.58 -34.98
C GLU A 15 -17.13 -5.60 -33.48
N GLN A 16 -16.87 -6.73 -32.82
CA GLN A 16 -17.00 -6.86 -31.38
C GLN A 16 -16.06 -5.89 -30.65
N THR A 17 -14.79 -5.80 -31.04
CA THR A 17 -13.85 -4.84 -30.43
C THR A 17 -14.29 -3.40 -30.64
N LEU A 18 -14.80 -3.05 -31.83
CA LEU A 18 -15.34 -1.72 -32.12
C LEU A 18 -16.56 -1.40 -31.25
N ALA A 19 -17.47 -2.36 -31.05
CA ALA A 19 -18.63 -2.18 -30.18
C ALA A 19 -18.21 -1.90 -28.71
N ARG A 20 -17.19 -2.61 -28.20
CA ARG A 20 -16.63 -2.37 -26.86
C ARG A 20 -15.96 -1.01 -26.75
N LEU A 21 -15.23 -0.59 -27.78
CA LEU A 21 -14.55 0.71 -27.83
C LEU A 21 -15.56 1.86 -27.89
N ALA A 22 -16.64 1.69 -28.65
CA ALA A 22 -17.76 2.64 -28.68
C ALA A 22 -18.45 2.75 -27.30
N GLN A 23 -18.64 1.61 -26.61
CA GLN A 23 -19.17 1.58 -25.24
C GLN A 23 -18.26 2.34 -24.25
N LEU A 24 -16.94 2.12 -24.31
CA LEU A 24 -15.97 2.84 -23.49
C LEU A 24 -16.01 4.35 -23.78
N SER A 25 -16.03 4.74 -25.06
CA SER A 25 -16.15 6.14 -25.48
C SER A 25 -17.42 6.79 -24.93
N SER A 26 -18.57 6.11 -25.01
CA SER A 26 -19.83 6.60 -24.43
C SER A 26 -19.73 6.76 -22.92
N SER A 27 -19.11 5.81 -22.21
CA SER A 27 -18.89 5.89 -20.77
C SER A 27 -18.01 7.09 -20.37
N ILE A 28 -16.94 7.37 -21.13
CA ILE A 28 -16.06 8.52 -20.92
C ILE A 28 -16.82 9.83 -21.18
N GLN A 29 -17.61 9.88 -22.25
CA GLN A 29 -18.43 11.05 -22.57
C GLN A 29 -19.47 11.34 -21.48
N SER A 30 -20.14 10.31 -20.96
CA SER A 30 -21.09 10.45 -19.85
C SER A 30 -20.41 11.00 -18.61
N LEU A 31 -19.27 10.43 -18.19
CA LEU A 31 -18.49 10.94 -17.06
C LEU A 31 -18.07 12.40 -17.27
N LYS A 32 -17.57 12.73 -18.46
CA LYS A 32 -17.20 14.11 -18.81
C LYS A 32 -18.40 15.05 -18.70
N MET A 33 -19.56 14.65 -19.20
CA MET A 33 -20.77 15.47 -19.12
C MET A 33 -21.24 15.64 -17.68
N ASP A 34 -21.16 14.59 -16.86
CA ASP A 34 -21.53 14.65 -15.45
C ASP A 34 -20.62 15.61 -14.66
N ILE A 35 -19.31 15.59 -14.94
CA ILE A 35 -18.35 16.53 -14.34
C ILE A 35 -18.59 17.97 -14.81
N LEU A 36 -18.83 18.18 -16.10
CA LEU A 36 -19.00 19.53 -16.66
C LEU A 36 -20.35 20.18 -16.30
N LYS A 37 -21.41 19.37 -16.13
CA LYS A 37 -22.77 19.87 -15.89
C LYS A 37 -23.12 19.97 -14.40
N SER A 38 -22.45 19.23 -13.53
CA SER A 38 -22.74 19.27 -12.10
C SER A 38 -22.09 20.50 -11.44
N ASN A 39 -22.92 21.34 -10.82
CA ASN A 39 -22.48 22.39 -9.92
C ASN A 39 -23.44 22.41 -8.70
N PRO A 40 -23.04 21.94 -7.51
CA PRO A 40 -21.70 21.45 -7.12
C PRO A 40 -21.34 20.10 -7.76
N LEU A 41 -20.07 19.69 -7.62
CA LEU A 41 -19.55 18.40 -8.12
C LEU A 41 -20.46 17.21 -7.71
N PRO A 42 -20.49 16.12 -8.51
CA PRO A 42 -21.31 14.95 -8.18
C PRO A 42 -20.84 14.36 -6.85
N HIS A 43 -21.75 13.69 -6.14
CA HIS A 43 -21.40 12.99 -4.91
C HIS A 43 -20.29 11.94 -5.18
N PRO A 44 -19.28 11.80 -4.31
CA PRO A 44 -18.11 10.94 -4.55
C PRO A 44 -18.46 9.48 -4.86
N SER A 45 -19.56 8.94 -4.30
CA SER A 45 -20.01 7.57 -4.62
C SER A 45 -20.41 7.41 -6.09
N SER A 46 -20.97 8.44 -6.72
CA SER A 46 -21.33 8.42 -8.15
C SER A 46 -20.08 8.45 -9.04
N LEU A 47 -19.09 9.25 -8.64
CA LEU A 47 -17.78 9.29 -9.30
C LEU A 47 -17.03 7.95 -9.16
N GLN A 48 -17.07 7.34 -7.99
CA GLN A 48 -16.48 6.03 -7.76
C GLN A 48 -17.16 4.95 -8.59
N ALA A 49 -18.50 4.95 -8.65
CA ALA A 49 -19.25 3.99 -9.47
C ALA A 49 -18.94 4.14 -10.96
N SER A 50 -18.90 5.37 -11.48
CA SER A 50 -18.53 5.64 -12.88
C SER A 50 -17.07 5.26 -13.18
N ALA A 51 -16.14 5.50 -12.25
CA ALA A 51 -14.75 5.05 -12.37
C ALA A 51 -14.63 3.51 -12.40
N GLN A 52 -15.37 2.81 -11.55
CA GLN A 52 -15.42 1.33 -11.56
C GLN A 52 -15.99 0.78 -12.88
N ILE A 53 -17.04 1.40 -13.40
CA ILE A 53 -17.62 1.04 -14.71
C ILE A 53 -16.59 1.24 -15.83
N LEU A 54 -15.87 2.37 -15.81
CA LEU A 54 -14.81 2.64 -16.78
C LEU A 54 -13.68 1.61 -16.69
N GLN A 55 -13.22 1.31 -15.48
CA GLN A 55 -12.16 0.31 -15.28
C GLN A 55 -12.58 -1.06 -15.81
N ARG A 56 -13.82 -1.50 -15.53
CA ARG A 56 -14.35 -2.77 -16.05
C ARG A 56 -14.45 -2.78 -17.58
N ASN A 57 -14.91 -1.68 -18.18
CA ASN A 57 -14.99 -1.56 -19.63
C ASN A 57 -13.60 -1.55 -20.28
N LEU A 58 -12.64 -0.86 -19.66
CA LEU A 58 -11.24 -0.83 -20.12
C LEU A 58 -10.62 -2.23 -20.04
N GLN A 59 -10.79 -2.93 -18.91
CA GLN A 59 -10.32 -4.30 -18.76
C GLN A 59 -10.93 -5.22 -19.82
N THR A 60 -12.24 -5.13 -20.05
CA THR A 60 -12.90 -5.91 -21.10
C THR A 60 -12.31 -5.61 -22.49
N VAL A 61 -12.04 -4.35 -22.81
CA VAL A 61 -11.39 -3.97 -24.09
C VAL A 61 -9.98 -4.55 -24.18
N LEU A 62 -9.21 -4.48 -23.09
CA LEU A 62 -7.86 -5.01 -23.03
C LEU A 62 -7.84 -6.53 -23.22
N ASP A 63 -8.74 -7.25 -22.56
CA ASP A 63 -8.86 -8.71 -22.70
C ASP A 63 -9.16 -9.07 -24.16
N ASN A 64 -10.15 -8.42 -24.79
CA ASN A 64 -10.48 -8.66 -26.21
C ASN A 64 -9.31 -8.31 -27.16
N LEU A 65 -8.55 -7.24 -26.88
CA LEU A 65 -7.37 -6.85 -27.66
C LEU A 65 -6.24 -7.87 -27.53
N SER A 66 -6.04 -8.40 -26.33
CA SER A 66 -5.00 -9.39 -26.04
C SER A 66 -5.30 -10.73 -26.72
N GLU A 67 -6.55 -11.19 -26.66
CA GLU A 67 -7.03 -12.43 -27.30
C GLU A 67 -6.89 -12.40 -28.81
N ASN A 68 -7.11 -11.23 -29.43
CA ASN A 68 -7.04 -11.05 -30.89
C ASN A 68 -5.75 -10.34 -31.35
N SER A 69 -4.70 -10.33 -30.53
CA SER A 69 -3.45 -9.60 -30.81
C SER A 69 -2.77 -10.04 -32.12
N ASP A 70 -2.77 -11.34 -32.42
CA ASP A 70 -2.23 -11.90 -33.67
C ASP A 70 -2.96 -11.39 -34.92
N LEU A 71 -4.29 -11.24 -34.84
CA LEU A 71 -5.12 -10.70 -35.91
C LEU A 71 -4.75 -9.24 -36.17
N PHE A 72 -4.67 -8.42 -35.12
CA PHE A 72 -4.33 -7.01 -35.23
C PHE A 72 -2.90 -6.78 -35.74
N ALA A 73 -1.96 -7.65 -35.41
CA ALA A 73 -0.58 -7.55 -35.89
C ALA A 73 -0.44 -7.83 -37.39
N ARG A 74 -1.29 -8.69 -37.96
CA ARG A 74 -1.25 -9.07 -39.39
C ARG A 74 -2.11 -8.16 -40.28
N MET A 75 -3.10 -7.49 -39.70
CA MET A 75 -4.05 -6.68 -40.43
C MET A 75 -3.38 -5.44 -41.07
N ALA A 76 -3.44 -5.36 -42.40
CA ALA A 76 -2.98 -4.18 -43.14
C ALA A 76 -4.08 -3.12 -43.20
N ILE A 77 -3.97 -2.08 -42.37
CA ILE A 77 -4.97 -1.01 -42.30
C ILE A 77 -4.69 0.03 -43.39
N HIS A 78 -5.65 0.23 -44.28
CA HIS A 78 -5.64 1.30 -45.27
C HIS A 78 -7.01 1.99 -45.35
N PRO A 79 -7.06 3.29 -45.61
CA PRO A 79 -8.33 3.99 -45.79
C PRO A 79 -9.12 3.37 -46.94
N SER A 80 -10.45 3.33 -46.79
CA SER A 80 -11.32 2.93 -47.90
C SER A 80 -11.29 3.98 -49.02
N THR A 81 -11.57 3.58 -50.25
CA THR A 81 -11.67 4.49 -51.40
C THR A 81 -12.78 5.54 -51.24
N ASN A 82 -13.71 5.35 -50.31
CA ASN A 82 -14.81 6.25 -49.99
C ASN A 82 -14.54 7.11 -48.74
N TYR A 83 -13.33 7.07 -48.17
CA TYR A 83 -13.00 7.86 -46.99
C TYR A 83 -12.97 9.37 -47.33
N PRO A 84 -13.59 10.24 -46.52
CA PRO A 84 -13.68 11.67 -46.81
C PRO A 84 -12.35 12.39 -46.50
N GLY A 85 -11.35 12.21 -47.37
CA GLY A 85 -9.99 12.72 -47.18
C GLY A 85 -9.90 14.24 -47.05
N ARG A 86 -10.81 15.01 -47.66
CA ARG A 86 -10.79 16.49 -47.58
C ARG A 86 -11.30 17.07 -46.27
N THR A 87 -12.19 16.37 -45.55
CA THR A 87 -12.78 16.88 -44.30
C THR A 87 -12.13 16.26 -43.07
N GLN A 88 -11.57 15.06 -43.18
CA GLN A 88 -11.02 14.29 -42.07
C GLN A 88 -9.55 13.91 -42.27
N GLU A 89 -8.78 14.74 -42.97
CA GLU A 89 -7.35 14.51 -43.20
C GLU A 89 -6.55 14.39 -41.89
N ASN A 90 -6.84 15.26 -40.92
CA ASN A 90 -6.16 15.26 -39.62
C ASN A 90 -6.36 13.94 -38.86
N LEU A 91 -7.58 13.38 -38.92
CA LEU A 91 -7.89 12.10 -38.29
C LEU A 91 -7.14 10.97 -38.98
N LEU A 92 -7.09 10.98 -40.31
CA LEU A 92 -6.35 9.99 -41.08
C LEU A 92 -4.86 10.02 -40.76
N THR A 93 -4.29 11.22 -40.64
CA THR A 93 -2.87 11.42 -40.29
C THR A 93 -2.55 10.90 -38.89
N GLN A 94 -3.48 11.06 -37.93
CA GLN A 94 -3.36 10.49 -36.59
C GLN A 94 -3.44 8.96 -36.62
N LEU A 95 -4.43 8.39 -37.32
CA LEU A 95 -4.66 6.94 -37.35
C LEU A 95 -3.57 6.16 -38.12
N LEU A 96 -3.00 6.74 -39.17
CA LEU A 96 -1.93 6.12 -39.97
C LEU A 96 -0.52 6.38 -39.40
N ARG A 97 -0.42 7.04 -38.25
CA ARG A 97 0.88 7.29 -37.62
C ARG A 97 1.47 5.98 -37.13
N LYS A 98 2.70 5.67 -37.57
CA LYS A 98 3.44 4.46 -37.15
C LYS A 98 4.05 4.57 -35.74
N LYS A 99 4.20 5.79 -35.23
CA LYS A 99 4.74 6.08 -33.91
C LYS A 99 3.60 6.50 -32.98
N LEU A 100 3.68 6.08 -31.73
CA LEU A 100 2.78 6.56 -30.71
C LEU A 100 2.95 8.07 -30.48
N GLU A 101 1.97 8.68 -29.83
CA GLU A 101 2.11 10.05 -29.34
C GLU A 101 3.13 10.08 -28.20
N PRO A 102 3.92 11.16 -28.06
CA PRO A 102 5.02 11.22 -27.09
C PRO A 102 4.55 10.92 -25.65
N ASP A 103 3.40 11.46 -25.25
CA ASP A 103 2.83 11.24 -23.91
C ASP A 103 2.43 9.78 -23.67
N VAL A 104 2.02 9.06 -24.71
CA VAL A 104 1.62 7.66 -24.62
C VAL A 104 2.84 6.74 -24.75
N GLU A 105 3.90 7.18 -25.44
CA GLU A 105 5.13 6.42 -25.64
C GLU A 105 5.83 6.11 -24.31
N GLU A 106 5.90 7.09 -23.41
CA GLU A 106 6.43 6.92 -22.03
C GLU A 106 5.57 5.92 -21.24
N LEU A 107 4.24 6.11 -21.23
CA LEU A 107 3.34 5.20 -20.49
C LEU A 107 3.37 3.76 -21.02
N VAL A 108 3.57 3.58 -22.33
CA VAL A 108 3.74 2.24 -22.92
C VAL A 108 5.10 1.65 -22.59
N ALA A 109 6.16 2.46 -22.54
CA ALA A 109 7.48 2.01 -22.10
C ALA A 109 7.42 1.53 -20.64
N ASP A 110 6.83 2.32 -19.75
CA ASP A 110 6.60 1.96 -18.35
C ASP A 110 5.74 0.71 -18.21
N GLY A 111 4.66 0.61 -19.00
CA GLY A 111 3.80 -0.57 -19.04
C GLY A 111 4.54 -1.82 -19.49
N ARG A 112 5.47 -1.70 -20.45
CA ARG A 112 6.32 -2.81 -20.91
C ARG A 112 7.34 -3.23 -19.87
N GLU A 113 8.00 -2.29 -19.21
CA GLU A 113 8.91 -2.61 -18.10
C GLU A 113 8.15 -3.26 -16.95
N THR A 114 6.98 -2.74 -16.59
CA THR A 114 6.12 -3.34 -15.56
C THR A 114 5.68 -4.75 -15.94
N ALA A 115 5.28 -4.97 -17.19
CA ALA A 115 4.93 -6.30 -17.70
C ALA A 115 6.14 -7.25 -17.67
N ARG A 116 7.34 -6.77 -18.00
CA ARG A 116 8.59 -7.55 -17.92
C ARG A 116 8.88 -7.97 -16.48
N LEU A 117 8.77 -7.05 -15.53
CA LEU A 117 8.99 -7.30 -14.11
C LEU A 117 7.94 -8.27 -13.51
N ALA A 118 6.72 -8.27 -14.03
CA ALA A 118 5.66 -9.19 -13.61
C ALA A 118 5.79 -10.62 -14.17
N THR A 119 6.75 -10.89 -15.06
CA THR A 119 7.05 -12.25 -15.51
C THR A 119 7.78 -13.05 -14.43
N PRO A 120 7.75 -14.40 -14.46
CA PRO A 120 8.53 -15.22 -13.52
C PRO A 120 10.03 -14.89 -13.54
N GLU A 121 10.57 -14.56 -14.72
CA GLU A 121 11.96 -14.13 -14.89
C GLU A 121 12.21 -12.77 -14.24
N GLY A 122 11.30 -11.81 -14.43
CA GLY A 122 11.34 -10.50 -13.78
C GLY A 122 11.24 -10.56 -12.26
N VAL A 123 10.47 -11.52 -11.72
CA VAL A 123 10.40 -11.76 -10.27
C VAL A 123 11.73 -12.30 -9.73
N VAL A 124 12.42 -13.15 -10.48
CA VAL A 124 13.76 -13.65 -10.11
C VAL A 124 14.79 -12.52 -10.13
N GLU A 125 14.77 -11.65 -11.15
CA GLU A 125 15.62 -10.45 -11.20
C GLU A 125 15.36 -9.54 -9.98
N LEU A 126 14.09 -9.33 -9.65
CA LEU A 126 13.71 -8.51 -8.50
C LEU A 126 14.15 -9.14 -7.18
N GLN A 127 14.00 -10.47 -7.04
CA GLN A 127 14.46 -11.22 -5.88
C GLN A 127 15.97 -11.09 -5.70
N ALA A 128 16.75 -11.14 -6.78
CA ALA A 128 18.20 -10.95 -6.72
C ALA A 128 18.58 -9.57 -6.17
N ILE A 129 17.87 -8.51 -6.58
CA ILE A 129 18.06 -7.16 -6.03
C ILE A 129 17.73 -7.11 -4.54
N TRP A 130 16.65 -7.77 -4.11
CA TRP A 130 16.28 -7.85 -2.70
C TRP A 130 17.28 -8.64 -1.87
N ASP A 131 17.85 -9.70 -2.42
CA ASP A 131 18.87 -10.52 -1.76
C ASP A 131 20.18 -9.73 -1.61
N GLU A 132 20.59 -8.97 -2.64
CA GLU A 132 21.73 -8.05 -2.55
C GLU A 132 21.52 -6.97 -1.48
N LEU A 133 20.34 -6.34 -1.48
CA LEU A 133 19.99 -5.33 -0.48
C LEU A 133 20.00 -5.93 0.93
N ARG A 134 19.45 -7.14 1.11
CA ARG A 134 19.45 -7.87 2.39
C ARG A 134 20.87 -8.18 2.84
N GLN A 135 21.73 -8.63 1.93
CA GLN A 135 23.12 -8.90 2.27
C GLN A 135 23.82 -7.62 2.75
N TRP A 136 23.64 -6.51 2.03
CA TRP A 136 24.19 -5.22 2.41
C TRP A 136 23.65 -4.74 3.77
N THR A 137 22.33 -4.88 4.02
CA THR A 137 21.75 -4.48 5.31
C THR A 137 22.25 -5.36 6.46
N HIS A 138 22.40 -6.67 6.27
CA HIS A 138 22.98 -7.56 7.27
C HIS A 138 24.43 -7.18 7.59
N GLU A 139 25.25 -6.89 6.58
CA GLU A 139 26.62 -6.42 6.79
C GLU A 139 26.66 -5.08 7.53
N ARG A 140 25.76 -4.16 7.19
CA ARG A 140 25.63 -2.86 7.87
C ARG A 140 25.17 -3.01 9.31
N ILE A 141 24.17 -3.85 9.57
CA ILE A 141 23.67 -4.13 10.92
C ILE A 141 24.77 -4.80 11.74
N ALA A 142 25.51 -5.75 11.17
CA ALA A 142 26.64 -6.38 11.85
C ALA A 142 27.75 -5.37 12.18
N ALA A 143 28.03 -4.42 11.30
CA ALA A 143 28.96 -3.32 11.59
C ALA A 143 28.42 -2.37 12.67
N TYR A 144 27.11 -2.07 12.65
CA TYR A 144 26.46 -1.26 13.67
C TYR A 144 26.53 -1.95 15.05
N VAL A 145 26.15 -3.23 15.15
CA VAL A 145 26.16 -3.97 16.42
C VAL A 145 27.57 -4.11 16.98
N ARG A 146 28.58 -4.33 16.13
CA ARG A 146 29.97 -4.46 16.59
C ARG A 146 30.61 -3.14 16.99
N ASP A 147 30.41 -2.08 16.20
CA ASP A 147 31.24 -0.87 16.28
C ASP A 147 30.47 0.37 16.78
N GLU A 148 29.14 0.36 16.75
CA GLU A 148 28.31 1.56 16.95
C GLU A 148 27.23 1.39 18.04
N ALA A 149 26.74 0.17 18.30
CA ALA A 149 25.63 -0.06 19.23
C ALA A 149 26.02 0.16 20.70
N GLY A 150 27.29 -0.08 21.05
CA GLY A 150 27.85 0.23 22.36
C GLY A 150 28.47 1.62 22.45
N ASP A 151 28.48 2.39 21.35
CA ASP A 151 29.11 3.72 21.36
C ASP A 151 28.09 4.82 21.66
N VAL A 152 28.45 5.68 22.59
CA VAL A 152 27.66 6.83 23.02
C VAL A 152 27.67 7.94 21.95
N TYR A 153 28.65 7.93 21.04
CA TYR A 153 28.82 8.95 20.01
C TYR A 153 28.76 8.36 18.60
N THR A 154 28.04 9.05 17.71
CA THR A 154 27.99 8.67 16.30
C THR A 154 29.34 8.89 15.60
N LYS A 155 29.59 8.17 14.50
CA LYS A 155 30.84 8.27 13.72
C LYS A 155 31.14 9.72 13.27
N ASP A 156 30.11 10.48 12.92
CA ASP A 156 30.23 11.88 12.47
C ASP A 156 30.52 12.84 13.63
N GLU A 157 29.99 12.56 14.82
CA GLU A 157 30.26 13.32 16.05
C GLU A 157 31.69 13.10 16.56
N ARG A 158 32.22 11.87 16.42
CA ARG A 158 33.63 11.59 16.72
C ARG A 158 34.57 12.33 15.78
N ALA A 159 34.26 12.39 14.48
CA ALA A 159 35.06 13.10 13.48
C ALA A 159 35.04 14.63 13.69
N THR A 160 33.93 15.17 14.19
CA THR A 160 33.78 16.61 14.48
C THR A 160 34.38 17.01 15.84
N GLY A 161 34.75 16.02 16.65
CA GLY A 161 35.25 16.15 18.01
C GLY A 161 34.11 16.07 19.02
N THR A 162 34.26 15.15 19.99
CA THR A 162 33.30 14.88 21.10
C THR A 162 33.07 16.09 22.03
N ASP A 163 33.86 17.14 21.87
CA ASP A 163 33.73 18.42 22.59
C ASP A 163 32.64 19.35 22.06
N LYS A 164 32.16 19.13 20.83
CA LYS A 164 31.14 19.98 20.20
C LYS A 164 29.74 19.36 20.17
N VAL A 165 29.59 18.15 20.70
CA VAL A 165 28.32 17.43 20.76
C VAL A 165 27.44 18.09 21.82
N ARG A 166 26.40 18.80 21.35
CA ARG A 166 25.47 19.59 22.18
C ARG A 166 24.32 18.75 22.77
N THR A 167 24.18 17.50 22.34
CA THR A 167 23.20 16.56 22.89
C THR A 167 23.75 16.04 24.22
N GLY A 168 23.00 16.27 25.30
CA GLY A 168 23.47 16.15 26.68
C GLY A 168 23.75 14.73 27.21
N LEU A 169 24.15 13.77 26.37
CA LEU A 169 24.66 12.47 26.83
C LEU A 169 26.17 12.56 27.06
N ARG A 170 26.53 13.18 28.18
CA ARG A 170 27.84 13.03 28.84
C ARG A 170 27.55 12.46 30.23
N ARG A 171 27.16 11.19 30.32
CA ARG A 171 26.88 10.53 31.60
C ARG A 171 27.46 9.12 31.62
N GLY A 172 28.29 8.85 32.64
CA GLY A 172 29.06 7.63 32.81
C GLY A 172 28.22 6.37 32.88
N LEU A 173 28.69 5.36 32.17
CA LEU A 173 28.30 3.95 32.29
C LEU A 173 29.58 3.09 32.42
N ASP A 174 30.64 3.66 32.98
CA ASP A 174 31.72 2.88 33.61
C ASP A 174 31.45 2.96 35.11
N GLU A 175 30.97 1.88 35.71
CA GLU A 175 31.04 1.51 37.15
C GLU A 175 29.89 0.52 37.47
N GLU A 176 30.00 -0.72 37.01
CA GLU A 176 29.59 -1.94 37.74
C GLU A 176 29.94 -3.17 36.91
N SER A 177 31.23 -3.52 36.95
CA SER A 177 31.75 -4.83 36.56
C SER A 177 32.99 -5.10 37.41
N ASP A 178 32.77 -5.35 38.70
CA ASP A 178 33.69 -6.02 39.64
C ASP A 178 32.75 -6.82 40.58
N ASP A 179 32.56 -8.12 40.36
CA ASP A 179 33.36 -9.26 40.90
C ASP A 179 32.86 -9.67 42.30
N ASP A 180 32.23 -10.85 42.39
CA ASP A 180 32.11 -11.67 43.61
C ASP A 180 31.69 -13.10 43.19
N ASP A 181 32.68 -13.99 43.17
CA ASP A 181 32.56 -15.45 43.22
C ASP A 181 31.91 -15.88 44.56
N ASP A 182 31.01 -16.88 44.54
CA ASP A 182 30.98 -17.94 45.57
C ASP A 182 30.04 -19.10 45.17
N ASP A 183 30.58 -20.32 45.29
CA ASP A 183 30.00 -21.65 45.12
C ASP A 183 28.75 -21.90 46.00
N ASP A 184 27.81 -22.76 45.57
CA ASP A 184 27.61 -24.13 46.08
C ASP A 184 26.32 -24.81 45.55
N ASP A 185 26.43 -26.13 45.41
CA ASP A 185 25.44 -27.12 44.96
C ASP A 185 24.12 -27.16 45.77
N ASP A 186 23.00 -27.56 45.14
CA ASP A 186 22.30 -28.83 45.45
C ASP A 186 20.97 -29.02 44.69
N ASP A 187 20.74 -30.29 44.35
CA ASP A 187 19.64 -30.91 43.62
C ASP A 187 18.24 -30.78 44.27
N GLU A 188 17.18 -30.92 43.45
CA GLU A 188 16.16 -32.00 43.53
C GLU A 188 14.78 -31.60 42.95
N GLU A 189 14.42 -32.31 41.87
CA GLU A 189 13.15 -33.02 41.60
C GLU A 189 11.78 -32.29 41.56
N ALA A 190 11.14 -32.47 40.39
CA ALA A 190 9.75 -32.86 40.10
C ALA A 190 8.55 -32.22 40.84
N ASP A 191 7.58 -31.70 40.08
CA ASP A 191 6.34 -32.45 39.85
C ASP A 191 5.40 -31.79 38.82
N GLU A 192 4.89 -32.64 37.93
CA GLU A 192 3.80 -32.39 36.99
C GLU A 192 2.45 -32.25 37.73
N ALA A 193 1.56 -31.38 37.25
CA ALA A 193 0.12 -31.57 37.40
C ALA A 193 -0.69 -30.81 36.34
N GLU A 194 -1.12 -31.60 35.36
CA GLU A 194 -2.27 -31.44 34.48
C GLU A 194 -3.57 -31.22 35.28
N ASP A 195 -4.49 -30.37 34.79
CA ASP A 195 -5.89 -30.77 34.61
C ASP A 195 -6.71 -29.68 33.89
N GLY A 196 -7.25 -30.05 32.74
CA GLY A 196 -8.38 -29.37 32.13
C GLY A 196 -9.70 -29.90 32.69
N ILE A 197 -10.78 -29.13 32.55
CA ILE A 197 -12.16 -29.63 32.52
C ILE A 197 -12.99 -28.61 31.72
N ASP A 198 -13.48 -29.08 30.57
CA ASP A 198 -14.69 -28.60 29.91
C ASP A 198 -15.91 -29.02 30.75
N ASP A 199 -16.91 -28.14 30.92
CA ASP A 199 -18.28 -28.58 31.24
C ASP A 199 -19.31 -27.62 30.62
N ASP A 200 -20.00 -28.13 29.61
CA ASP A 200 -21.22 -27.61 29.01
C ASP A 200 -22.41 -27.85 29.95
N GLY A 201 -23.24 -26.83 30.20
CA GLY A 201 -24.42 -26.99 31.07
C GLY A 201 -25.44 -25.86 31.01
N ASP A 202 -26.48 -26.10 30.20
CA ASP A 202 -27.72 -25.35 29.97
C ASP A 202 -28.54 -24.94 31.24
N GLY A 203 -29.31 -23.84 31.13
CA GLY A 203 -30.53 -23.63 31.92
C GLY A 203 -30.68 -22.31 32.71
N GLY A 204 -31.59 -21.44 32.24
CA GLY A 204 -32.60 -20.80 33.11
C GLY A 204 -32.30 -19.44 33.79
N ASP A 205 -32.68 -18.38 33.08
CA ASP A 205 -33.52 -17.25 33.52
C ASP A 205 -33.08 -16.18 34.57
N GLU A 206 -33.50 -14.95 34.23
CA GLU A 206 -33.67 -13.73 35.02
C GLU A 206 -32.48 -12.94 35.60
N GLY A 207 -32.14 -11.85 34.88
CA GLY A 207 -32.11 -10.52 35.52
C GLY A 207 -30.80 -10.01 36.14
N LYS A 208 -29.82 -9.63 35.29
CA LYS A 208 -28.94 -8.43 35.43
C LYS A 208 -27.85 -8.44 34.35
N LYS A 209 -28.16 -7.95 33.14
CA LYS A 209 -27.10 -7.68 32.14
C LYS A 209 -26.37 -6.39 32.52
N GLY A 210 -25.29 -6.55 33.28
CA GLY A 210 -24.19 -5.58 33.30
C GLY A 210 -23.70 -5.40 31.86
N LYS A 211 -23.88 -4.21 31.29
CA LYS A 211 -23.32 -3.86 29.98
C LYS A 211 -21.80 -4.02 30.08
N THR A 212 -21.24 -5.01 29.40
CA THR A 212 -19.82 -5.05 29.07
C THR A 212 -19.47 -3.72 28.41
N ARG A 213 -18.77 -2.88 29.17
CA ARG A 213 -18.39 -1.53 28.75
C ARG A 213 -17.29 -1.74 27.72
N LEU A 214 -17.65 -1.67 26.43
CA LEU A 214 -16.69 -1.76 25.32
C LEU A 214 -15.46 -0.92 25.66
N VAL A 215 -14.28 -1.54 25.63
CA VAL A 215 -13.01 -0.87 25.92
C VAL A 215 -12.86 0.25 24.90
N ARG A 216 -13.04 1.50 25.35
CA ARG A 216 -13.02 2.69 24.50
C ARG A 216 -11.57 2.97 24.07
N GLY A 217 -11.37 3.39 22.82
CA GLY A 217 -10.07 3.85 22.29
C GLY A 217 -9.86 5.37 22.43
N PRO A 218 -8.79 5.92 21.81
CA PRO A 218 -8.53 7.36 21.76
C PRO A 218 -9.60 8.12 20.97
N GLU A 219 -9.74 9.43 21.22
CA GLU A 219 -10.64 10.29 20.45
C GLU A 219 -10.13 10.48 19.00
N PRO A 220 -11.01 10.64 18.01
CA PRO A 220 -10.62 10.74 16.60
C PRO A 220 -9.72 11.94 16.30
N GLU A 221 -9.89 13.06 17.00
CA GLU A 221 -9.05 14.26 16.87
C GLU A 221 -7.62 13.98 17.34
N THR A 222 -7.47 13.17 18.39
CA THR A 222 -6.16 12.71 18.88
C THR A 222 -5.46 11.80 17.86
N LEU A 223 -6.21 10.91 17.19
CA LEU A 223 -5.66 10.04 16.14
C LEU A 223 -5.25 10.82 14.90
N LEU A 224 -6.08 11.78 14.47
CA LEU A 224 -5.79 12.65 13.32
C LEU A 224 -4.61 13.60 13.60
N TRP A 225 -4.49 14.08 14.84
CA TRP A 225 -3.35 14.88 15.27
C TRP A 225 -2.06 14.06 15.29
N PHE A 226 -2.11 12.84 15.83
CA PHE A 226 -0.98 11.91 15.85
C PHE A 226 -0.53 11.54 14.43
N ALA A 227 -1.45 11.24 13.52
CA ALA A 227 -1.13 10.91 12.13
C ALA A 227 -0.39 12.04 11.40
N ALA A 228 -0.65 13.30 11.78
CA ALA A 228 -0.05 14.47 11.15
C ALA A 228 1.27 14.92 11.79
N ARG A 229 1.47 14.68 13.10
CA ARG A 229 2.58 15.28 13.87
C ARG A 229 3.35 14.31 14.78
N GLY A 230 2.88 13.08 14.94
CA GLY A 230 3.50 12.07 15.81
C GLY A 230 3.30 12.31 17.31
N ASP A 231 2.37 13.16 17.70
CA ASP A 231 2.08 13.51 19.10
C ASP A 231 0.60 13.22 19.43
N PHE A 232 0.31 12.83 20.67
CA PHE A 232 -1.04 12.60 21.18
C PHE A 232 -1.62 13.85 21.88
N GLU A 233 -0.80 14.87 22.17
CA GLU A 233 -1.27 16.13 22.78
C GLU A 233 -1.93 17.06 21.76
N VAL A 234 -3.26 17.01 21.70
CA VAL A 234 -4.06 17.91 20.86
C VAL A 234 -4.07 19.33 21.47
N PRO A 235 -3.71 20.39 20.72
CA PRO A 235 -3.69 21.75 21.25
C PRO A 235 -5.09 22.27 21.56
N ARG A 236 -5.14 23.24 22.48
CA ARG A 236 -6.37 23.80 23.07
C ARG A 236 -7.33 24.46 22.07
N ASN A 237 -6.87 24.77 20.86
CA ASN A 237 -7.68 25.38 19.80
C ASN A 237 -8.47 24.36 18.95
N VAL A 238 -8.21 23.06 19.12
CA VAL A 238 -8.96 22.01 18.44
C VAL A 238 -10.05 21.52 19.39
N GLU A 239 -11.30 21.63 18.94
CA GLU A 239 -12.46 21.15 19.70
C GLU A 239 -12.68 19.66 19.43
N TYR A 240 -12.92 18.91 20.50
CA TYR A 240 -13.36 17.52 20.39
C TYR A 240 -14.85 17.48 20.08
N GLU A 241 -15.27 16.60 19.17
CA GLU A 241 -16.68 16.38 18.85
C GLU A 241 -17.48 15.94 20.09
N ARG A 242 -16.84 15.21 21.01
CA ARG A 242 -17.44 14.78 22.27
C ARG A 242 -17.15 15.77 23.40
N LYS A 243 -18.21 16.23 24.06
CA LYS A 243 -18.14 17.17 25.19
C LYS A 243 -18.16 16.52 26.58
N VAL A 244 -18.44 15.22 26.68
CA VAL A 244 -18.57 14.50 27.96
C VAL A 244 -17.70 13.24 27.97
N GLY A 245 -16.89 13.06 29.02
CA GLY A 245 -16.00 11.92 29.19
C GLY A 245 -14.90 11.87 28.13
N LEU A 246 -14.21 13.00 27.93
CA LEU A 246 -13.08 13.11 27.01
C LEU A 246 -11.89 12.33 27.57
N ARG A 247 -11.20 11.59 26.70
CA ARG A 247 -9.88 11.04 26.99
C ARG A 247 -8.85 11.86 26.23
N LYS A 248 -7.98 12.56 26.95
CA LYS A 248 -6.97 13.43 26.35
C LYS A 248 -5.62 12.72 26.31
N GLY A 249 -4.86 12.98 25.26
CA GLY A 249 -3.53 12.39 25.10
C GLY A 249 -3.58 10.86 25.15
N LEU A 250 -2.80 10.29 26.08
CA LEU A 250 -2.59 8.86 26.22
C LEU A 250 -3.71 8.13 27.00
N GLU A 251 -4.68 8.84 27.57
CA GLU A 251 -5.76 8.26 28.41
C GLU A 251 -6.67 7.25 27.67
N GLY A 252 -6.63 7.24 26.33
CA GLY A 252 -7.35 6.27 25.49
C GLY A 252 -6.46 5.24 24.80
N VAL A 253 -5.14 5.37 24.91
CA VAL A 253 -4.17 4.46 24.30
C VAL A 253 -3.92 3.33 25.28
N ASN A 254 -4.12 2.08 24.84
CA ASN A 254 -3.80 0.92 25.66
C ASN A 254 -2.28 0.73 25.66
N ILE A 255 -1.59 1.50 26.51
CA ILE A 255 -0.16 1.34 26.76
C ILE A 255 -0.02 0.08 27.62
N PRO A 256 0.74 -0.93 27.18
CA PRO A 256 1.08 -2.06 28.03
C PRO A 256 1.66 -1.55 29.35
N PRO A 257 1.26 -2.09 30.51
CA PRO A 257 1.84 -1.67 31.77
C PRO A 257 3.36 -1.80 31.68
N ALA A 258 4.09 -0.77 32.12
CA ALA A 258 5.53 -0.86 32.26
C ALA A 258 5.83 -2.08 33.11
N ARG A 259 6.65 -2.99 32.58
CA ARG A 259 7.10 -4.18 33.29
C ARG A 259 7.68 -3.71 34.63
N PRO A 260 7.19 -4.18 35.79
CA PRO A 260 7.80 -3.81 37.06
C PRO A 260 9.27 -4.22 37.00
N GLU A 261 10.16 -3.32 37.41
CA GLU A 261 11.60 -3.59 37.49
C GLU A 261 11.78 -4.88 38.32
N GLY A 262 12.25 -5.95 37.67
CA GLY A 262 12.49 -7.26 38.29
C GLY A 262 11.83 -8.50 37.66
N ALA A 263 11.11 -8.40 36.53
CA ALA A 263 10.60 -9.60 35.85
C ALA A 263 11.48 -10.00 34.64
N GLU A 264 12.30 -11.04 34.83
CA GLU A 264 13.08 -11.65 33.75
C GLU A 264 12.18 -12.25 32.64
N PRO A 265 12.63 -12.25 31.38
CA PRO A 265 11.90 -12.86 30.28
C PRO A 265 11.94 -14.40 30.38
N ALA A 266 10.77 -15.02 30.32
CA ALA A 266 10.63 -16.45 29.99
C ALA A 266 10.90 -16.71 28.50
#